data_AF-A0A1H7K6D2-F1
#
_entry.id   AF-A0A1H7K6D2-F1
#
_cell.length_a   1.000
_cell.length_b   1.000
_cell.length_c   1.000
_cell.angle_alpha   90.00
_cell.angle_beta   90.00
_cell.angle_gamma   90.00
#
_symmetry.space_group_name_H-M   'P 1'
#
loop_
_entity.id
_entity.type
_entity.pdbx_description
1 polymer ?
#
loop_
_entity_poly.entity_id
_entity_poly.type
_entity_poly.pdbx_seq_one_letter_code
_entity_poly.pdbx_strand_id
1 'polypeptide(L)'
;MNATSFTWPGRRHDNPAHDLIAAYLAIDIQKNPNWANELLQKTREVKSGQISSWERIGNAYWLRLFPDHVEIEEDYAEEPGEAAIISIDDFEAAATAWREFVGQEA
;
A
#
# COMPACT_ATOMS: atom_id res chain seq x y z
N MET A 1 18.17 -14.12 4.02
CA MET A 1 17.31 -15.17 3.43
C MET A 1 16.30 -14.45 2.55
N ASN A 2 16.22 -14.86 1.29
CA ASN A 2 15.81 -14.01 0.16
C ASN A 2 14.35 -13.54 0.25
N ALA A 3 14.14 -12.23 0.21
CA ALA A 3 12.85 -11.62 -0.15
C ALA A 3 12.59 -11.86 -1.65
N THR A 4 12.29 -13.10 -2.01
CA THR A 4 12.00 -13.49 -3.39
C THR A 4 10.64 -12.94 -3.80
N SER A 5 10.71 -11.76 -4.42
CA SER A 5 9.95 -11.37 -5.60
C SER A 5 8.46 -11.08 -5.45
N PHE A 6 8.05 -10.32 -4.43
CA PHE A 6 6.77 -9.61 -4.56
C PHE A 6 6.88 -8.55 -5.67
N THR A 7 6.06 -8.67 -6.70
CA THR A 7 5.92 -7.71 -7.79
C THR A 7 4.47 -7.62 -8.21
N TRP A 8 4.10 -6.53 -8.87
CA TRP A 8 2.75 -6.32 -9.41
C TRP A 8 2.83 -5.74 -10.82
N PRO A 9 1.76 -5.87 -11.62
CA PRO A 9 1.67 -5.23 -12.92
C PRO A 9 1.83 -3.71 -12.78
N GLY A 10 2.82 -3.14 -13.46
CA GLY A 10 3.10 -1.69 -13.42
C GLY A 10 4.23 -1.28 -12.45
N ARG A 11 4.76 -2.20 -11.65
CA ARG A 11 5.89 -1.89 -10.74
C ARG A 11 7.10 -1.36 -11.52
N ARG A 12 7.56 -0.16 -11.13
CA ARG A 12 8.80 0.45 -11.62
C ARG A 12 9.85 0.45 -10.51
N HIS A 13 10.91 -0.34 -10.67
CA HIS A 13 12.02 -0.42 -9.70
C HIS A 13 12.90 0.84 -9.65
N ASP A 14 12.69 1.80 -10.54
CA ASP A 14 13.36 3.12 -10.54
C ASP A 14 12.45 4.20 -9.91
N ASN A 15 11.26 3.83 -9.43
CA ASN A 15 10.32 4.76 -8.83
C ASN A 15 10.29 4.57 -7.30
N PRO A 16 10.82 5.52 -6.50
CA PRO A 16 10.86 5.40 -5.04
C PRO A 16 9.48 5.24 -4.42
N ALA A 17 8.44 5.78 -5.08
CA ALA A 17 7.07 5.63 -4.62
C ALA A 17 6.58 4.17 -4.69
N HIS A 18 7.00 3.40 -5.69
CA HIS A 18 6.66 1.98 -5.78
C HIS A 18 7.44 1.17 -4.73
N ASP A 19 8.69 1.52 -4.45
CA ASP A 19 9.42 0.86 -3.38
C ASP A 19 8.82 1.13 -1.99
N LEU A 20 8.26 2.33 -1.77
CA LEU A 20 7.47 2.63 -0.57
C LEU A 20 6.21 1.76 -0.46
N ILE A 21 5.47 1.55 -1.55
CA ILE A 21 4.31 0.63 -1.54
C ILE A 21 4.75 -0.78 -1.12
N ALA A 22 5.84 -1.28 -1.71
CA ALA A 22 6.36 -2.60 -1.38
C ALA A 22 6.80 -2.69 0.09
N ALA A 23 7.44 -1.63 0.61
CA ALA A 23 7.85 -1.54 2.01
C ALA A 23 6.64 -1.53 2.96
N TYR A 24 5.64 -0.68 2.69
CA TYR A 24 4.39 -0.62 3.47
C TYR A 24 3.67 -1.97 3.53
N LEU A 25 3.50 -2.62 2.37
CA LEU A 25 2.85 -3.92 2.30
C LEU A 25 3.64 -4.98 3.08
N ALA A 26 4.97 -4.98 2.99
CA ALA A 26 5.81 -5.94 3.68
C ALA A 26 5.89 -5.72 5.21
N ILE A 27 5.94 -4.46 5.66
CA ILE A 27 6.19 -4.09 7.06
C ILE A 27 4.89 -3.95 7.86
N ASP A 28 3.87 -3.29 7.29
CA ASP A 28 2.63 -2.93 8.00
C ASP A 28 1.52 -3.95 7.75
N ILE A 29 1.33 -4.37 6.51
CA ILE A 29 0.31 -5.37 6.16
C ILE A 29 0.82 -6.78 6.41
N GLN A 30 2.11 -7.01 6.18
CA GLN A 30 2.78 -8.30 6.33
C GLN A 30 2.02 -9.41 5.57
N LYS A 31 2.31 -10.68 5.89
CA LYS A 31 1.59 -11.83 5.32
C LYS A 31 0.24 -12.07 6.01
N ASN A 32 -0.51 -11.02 6.35
CA ASN A 32 -1.83 -11.15 6.97
C ASN A 32 -2.94 -10.99 5.91
N PRO A 33 -3.65 -12.07 5.53
CA PRO A 33 -4.65 -12.02 4.47
C PRO A 33 -5.85 -11.15 4.83
N ASN A 34 -6.20 -11.04 6.12
CA ASN A 34 -7.31 -10.19 6.56
C ASN A 34 -6.98 -8.71 6.35
N TRP A 35 -5.75 -8.29 6.67
CA TRP A 35 -5.30 -6.92 6.46
C TRP A 35 -5.12 -6.59 4.98
N ALA A 36 -4.59 -7.53 4.19
CA ALA A 36 -4.50 -7.35 2.74
C ALA A 36 -5.88 -7.21 2.08
N ASN A 37 -6.87 -7.99 2.54
CA ASN A 37 -8.23 -7.91 2.03
C ASN A 37 -8.93 -6.60 2.43
N GLU A 38 -8.78 -6.18 3.70
CA GLU A 38 -9.31 -4.89 4.17
C GLU A 38 -8.70 -3.72 3.39
N LEU A 39 -7.37 -3.73 3.18
CA LEU A 39 -6.67 -2.69 2.44
C LEU A 39 -7.21 -2.57 1.00
N LEU A 40 -7.34 -3.69 0.30
CA LEU A 40 -7.86 -3.71 -1.06
C LEU A 40 -9.33 -3.25 -1.10
N GLN A 41 -10.15 -3.69 -0.15
CA GLN A 41 -11.54 -3.27 -0.05
C GLN A 41 -11.65 -1.75 0.14
N LYS A 42 -10.92 -1.19 1.10
CA LYS A 42 -10.93 0.25 1.40
C LYS A 42 -10.42 1.08 0.23
N THR A 43 -9.37 0.62 -0.45
CA THR A 43 -8.87 1.24 -1.68
C THR A 43 -9.97 1.34 -2.74
N ARG A 44 -10.72 0.27 -2.97
CA ARG A 44 -11.82 0.26 -3.94
C ARG A 44 -13.01 1.12 -3.53
N GLU A 45 -13.36 1.13 -2.24
CA GLU A 45 -14.42 1.98 -1.69
C GLU A 45 -14.07 3.48 -1.88
N VAL A 46 -12.84 3.88 -1.59
CA VAL A 46 -12.35 5.26 -1.81
C VAL A 46 -12.34 5.60 -3.30
N LYS A 47 -11.74 4.75 -4.13
CA LYS A 47 -11.66 4.95 -5.59
C LYS A 47 -13.03 5.07 -6.25
N SER A 48 -14.02 4.29 -5.79
CA SER A 48 -15.38 4.32 -6.32
C SER A 48 -16.22 5.49 -5.76
N GLY A 49 -15.66 6.28 -4.83
CA GLY A 49 -16.37 7.37 -4.16
C GLY A 49 -17.41 6.92 -3.15
N GLN A 50 -17.37 5.65 -2.69
CA GLN A 50 -18.24 5.19 -1.60
C GLN A 50 -17.86 5.83 -0.26
N ILE A 51 -16.57 6.12 -0.09
CA ILE A 51 -16.04 6.88 1.05
C ILE A 51 -15.09 7.97 0.53
N SER A 52 -15.07 9.12 1.20
CA SER A 52 -14.30 10.29 0.75
C SER A 52 -12.79 10.12 0.91
N SER A 53 -12.38 9.46 1.99
CA SER A 53 -10.99 9.13 2.28
C SER A 53 -10.94 8.03 3.34
N TRP A 54 -9.80 7.36 3.44
CA TRP A 54 -9.52 6.39 4.50
C TRP A 54 -8.07 6.48 4.90
N GLU A 55 -7.77 6.35 6.19
CA GLU A 55 -6.41 6.39 6.68
C GLU A 55 -6.13 5.22 7.62
N ARG A 56 -4.86 4.81 7.64
CA ARG A 56 -4.37 3.75 8.51
C ARG A 56 -2.95 4.06 8.94
N ILE A 57 -2.78 4.16 10.25
CA ILE A 57 -1.47 4.17 10.89
C ILE A 57 -0.99 2.73 10.97
N GLY A 58 0.11 2.44 10.29
CA GLY A 58 0.79 1.15 10.32
C GLY A 58 1.79 1.04 11.47
N ASN A 59 2.69 0.07 11.38
CA ASN A 59 3.82 -0.09 12.28
C ASN A 59 4.97 0.88 11.96
N ALA A 60 5.16 1.26 10.70
CA ALA A 60 6.27 2.12 10.27
C ALA A 60 5.82 3.25 9.33
N TYR A 61 4.68 3.10 8.66
CA TYR A 61 4.18 4.11 7.73
C TYR A 61 2.73 4.46 8.02
N TRP A 62 2.38 5.70 7.73
CA TRP A 62 1.01 6.19 7.74
C TRP A 62 0.48 6.26 6.30
N LEU A 63 -0.56 5.48 6.04
CA LEU A 63 -1.25 5.43 4.75
C LEU A 63 -2.50 6.31 4.79
N ARG A 64 -2.68 7.16 3.78
CA ARG A 64 -3.93 7.89 3.50
C ARG A 64 -4.38 7.61 2.07
N LEU A 65 -5.64 7.25 1.91
CA LEU A 65 -6.28 6.95 0.63
C LEU A 65 -7.23 8.10 0.27
N PHE A 66 -7.09 8.60 -0.96
CA PHE A 66 -7.96 9.59 -1.58
C PHE A 66 -8.48 9.05 -2.92
N PRO A 67 -9.57 9.61 -3.49
CA PRO A 67 -10.20 9.04 -4.69
C PRO A 67 -9.31 9.00 -5.94
N ASP A 68 -8.30 9.87 -6.01
CA ASP A 68 -7.36 9.99 -7.13
C ASP A 68 -5.95 9.46 -6.79
N HIS A 69 -5.54 9.63 -5.53
CA HIS A 69 -4.18 9.35 -5.08
C HIS A 69 -4.12 8.71 -3.69
N VAL A 70 -2.94 8.22 -3.37
CA VAL A 70 -2.57 7.60 -2.09
C VAL A 70 -1.35 8.33 -1.57
N GLU A 71 -1.35 8.62 -0.29
CA GLU A 71 -0.22 9.23 0.41
C GLU A 71 0.35 8.20 1.38
N ILE A 72 1.66 7.95 1.27
CA ILE A 72 2.40 7.12 2.22
C ILE A 72 3.46 8.00 2.87
N GLU A 73 3.39 8.12 4.19
CA GLU A 73 4.32 8.89 5.00
C GLU A 73 5.09 7.95 5.94
N GLU A 74 6.40 8.15 6.08
CA GLU A 74 7.22 7.43 7.06
C GLU A 74 7.01 8.04 8.45
N ASP A 75 6.54 7.26 9.41
CA ASP A 75 6.23 7.71 10.78
C ASP A 75 7.50 7.94 11.64
N TYR A 76 8.69 7.76 11.05
CA TYR A 76 9.98 7.74 11.75
C TYR A 76 10.70 9.10 11.87
N ALA A 77 10.09 10.22 11.44
CA ALA A 77 10.75 11.52 11.43
C ALA A 77 10.16 12.51 12.46
N GLU A 78 11.03 13.21 13.19
CA GLU A 78 10.68 14.32 14.12
C GLU A 78 10.05 15.53 13.39
N GLU A 79 10.20 15.60 12.07
CA GLU A 79 9.52 16.53 11.17
C GLU A 79 8.60 15.70 10.26
N PRO A 80 7.37 16.16 9.95
CA PRO A 80 6.49 15.42 9.05
C PRO A 80 7.22 15.19 7.72
N GLY A 81 7.52 13.92 7.42
CA GLY A 81 8.16 13.55 6.18
C GLY A 81 7.31 13.99 4.99
N GLU A 82 7.93 14.23 3.83
CA GLU A 82 7.16 14.51 2.62
C GLU A 82 6.41 13.24 2.21
N ALA A 83 5.08 13.26 2.34
CA ALA A 83 4.26 12.10 2.00
C ALA A 83 4.38 11.79 0.50
N ALA A 84 4.71 10.54 0.17
CA ALA A 84 4.80 10.11 -1.21
C ALA A 84 3.41 10.02 -1.82
N ILE A 85 3.16 10.82 -2.87
CA ILE A 85 1.90 10.83 -3.61
C ILE A 85 1.99 9.81 -4.75
N ILE A 86 1.10 8.81 -4.69
CA ILE A 86 1.02 7.70 -5.64
C ILE A 86 -0.38 7.67 -6.24
N SER A 87 -0.53 7.28 -7.51
CA SER A 87 -1.86 7.08 -8.08
C SER A 87 -2.61 5.93 -7.39
N ILE A 88 -3.90 6.11 -7.10
CA ILE A 88 -4.71 5.04 -6.51
C ILE A 88 -4.78 3.79 -7.37
N ASP A 89 -4.66 3.91 -8.69
CA ASP A 89 -4.62 2.77 -9.61
C ASP A 89 -3.36 1.92 -9.42
N ASP A 90 -2.20 2.54 -9.22
CA ASP A 90 -0.95 1.80 -8.98
C ASP A 90 -0.99 1.09 -7.62
N PHE A 91 -1.51 1.80 -6.61
CA PHE A 91 -1.68 1.23 -5.28
C PHE A 91 -2.69 0.07 -5.26
N GLU A 92 -3.81 0.17 -5.98
CA GLU A 92 -4.78 -0.91 -6.10
C GLU A 92 -4.16 -2.14 -6.77
N ALA A 93 -3.37 -1.96 -7.83
CA ALA A 93 -2.67 -3.04 -8.50
C ALA A 93 -1.70 -3.75 -7.55
N ALA A 94 -0.94 -2.98 -6.75
CA ALA A 94 -0.04 -3.51 -5.74
C ALA A 94 -0.80 -4.25 -4.62
N ALA A 95 -1.86 -3.66 -4.05
CA ALA A 95 -2.66 -4.28 -3.00
C ALA A 95 -3.36 -5.56 -3.47
N THR A 96 -3.82 -5.59 -4.73
CA THR A 96 -4.40 -6.79 -5.36
C THR A 96 -3.37 -7.91 -5.45
N ALA A 97 -2.20 -7.61 -6.01
CA ALA A 97 -1.11 -8.59 -6.14
C ALA A 97 -0.63 -9.07 -4.76
N TRP A 98 -0.58 -8.19 -3.75
CA TRP A 98 -0.18 -8.56 -2.40
C TRP A 98 -1.16 -9.53 -1.77
N ARG A 99 -2.47 -9.24 -1.86
CA ARG A 99 -3.50 -10.16 -1.38
C ARG A 99 -3.39 -11.53 -2.06
N GLU A 100 -3.13 -11.59 -3.37
CA GLU A 100 -2.90 -12.86 -4.07
C GLU A 100 -1.64 -13.58 -3.59
N PHE A 101 -0.55 -12.85 -3.39
CA PHE A 101 0.71 -13.38 -2.85
C PHE A 101 0.53 -13.98 -1.45
N VAL A 102 -0.19 -13.28 -0.55
CA VAL A 102 -0.45 -13.75 0.81
C VAL A 102 -1.45 -14.91 0.83
N GLY A 103 -2.43 -14.91 -0.09
CA GLY A 103 -3.42 -15.98 -0.21
C GLY A 103 -2.88 -17.29 -0.80
N GLN A 104 -1.75 -17.26 -1.51
CA GLN A 104 -1.10 -18.47 -2.05
C GLN A 104 -0.29 -19.25 -1.01
N GLU A 105 0.09 -18.62 0.12
CA GLU A 105 0.86 -19.25 1.19
C GLU A 105 0.02 -19.67 2.42
N ALA A 106 -1.32 -19.59 2.30
CA ALA A 106 -2.29 -19.93 3.35
C ALA A 106 -2.78 -21.39 3.29
#